data_AF-A0A183LQM1-F1
#
_entry.id   AF-A0A183LQM1-F1
#
_cell.length_a   1.000
_cell.length_b   1.000
_cell.length_c   1.000
_cell.angle_alpha   90.00
_cell.angle_beta   90.00
_cell.angle_gamma   90.00
#
_symmetry.space_group_name_H-M   'P 1'
#
loop_
_entity.id
_entity.type
_entity.pdbx_description
1 polymer ?
#
loop_
_entity_poly.entity_id
_entity_poly.type
_entity_poly.pdbx_seq_one_letter_code
_entity_poly.pdbx_strand_id
1 'polypeptide(L)'
;MMMNEPLVIKGLTAIPVSLGKCITHFMYAEKLGKKSVLIYNVHPLMDAKSLLNFFKLFGEITSLRYSPPEARCVFEFNKSECVEKILVSPMNTTYEFELTDVNIPECYLSRNPEWIIDYQKAKSDSEAILQNYFKKRMEYSNKPDDDGWITVRKGMRF
;
A
#
# COMPACT_ATOMS: atom_id res chain seq x y z
N MET A 1 -19.04 21.10 -17.95
CA MET A 1 -18.32 20.45 -19.06
C MET A 1 -17.51 19.32 -18.46
N MET A 2 -17.81 18.06 -18.78
CA MET A 2 -16.96 16.95 -18.36
C MET A 2 -15.66 17.02 -19.20
N MET A 3 -14.50 17.00 -18.54
CA MET A 3 -13.20 17.07 -19.21
C MET A 3 -12.99 15.79 -20.02
N ASN A 4 -13.17 15.85 -21.34
CA ASN A 4 -12.84 14.76 -22.27
C ASN A 4 -11.34 14.70 -22.59
N GLU A 5 -10.54 15.54 -21.95
CA GLU A 5 -9.11 15.63 -22.16
C GLU A 5 -8.37 14.62 -21.27
N PRO A 6 -7.20 14.12 -21.72
CA PRO A 6 -6.34 13.31 -20.88
C PRO A 6 -5.82 14.14 -19.70
N LEU A 7 -5.78 13.54 -18.52
CA LEU A 7 -5.09 14.14 -17.38
C LEU A 7 -3.58 13.94 -17.56
N VAL A 8 -2.85 15.02 -17.83
CA VAL A 8 -1.39 14.99 -18.00
C VAL A 8 -0.71 15.72 -16.86
N ILE A 9 0.14 15.02 -16.11
CA ILE A 9 0.90 15.57 -14.98
C ILE A 9 2.38 15.46 -15.30
N LYS A 10 3.06 16.60 -15.50
CA LYS A 10 4.49 16.65 -15.84
C LYS A 10 4.88 15.78 -17.05
N GLY A 11 4.02 15.71 -18.06
CA GLY A 11 4.25 14.89 -19.26
C GLY A 11 3.82 13.42 -19.14
N LEU A 12 3.25 13.02 -18.00
CA LEU A 12 2.71 11.68 -17.77
C LEU A 12 1.19 11.68 -17.93
N THR A 13 0.67 10.86 -18.83
CA THR A 13 -0.79 10.67 -18.99
C THR A 13 -1.29 9.69 -17.94
N ALA A 14 -2.28 10.09 -17.15
CA ALA A 14 -2.92 9.21 -16.18
C ALA A 14 -3.90 8.25 -16.87
N ILE A 15 -3.85 6.97 -16.47
CA ILE A 15 -4.74 5.91 -16.94
C ILE A 15 -5.52 5.40 -15.70
N PRO A 16 -6.80 5.76 -15.55
CA PRO A 16 -7.62 5.28 -14.46
C PRO A 16 -8.05 3.84 -14.74
N VAL A 17 -7.80 2.94 -13.79
CA VAL A 17 -8.27 1.55 -13.84
C VAL A 17 -9.06 1.19 -12.59
N SER A 18 -10.14 0.42 -12.76
CA SER A 18 -10.94 -0.12 -11.67
C SER A 18 -10.40 -1.51 -11.30
N LEU A 19 -10.03 -1.71 -10.04
CA LEU A 19 -9.56 -3.00 -9.50
C LEU A 19 -10.67 -3.79 -8.80
N GLY A 20 -11.94 -3.40 -9.02
CA GLY A 20 -13.11 -3.95 -8.32
C GLY A 20 -13.47 -3.19 -7.04
N LYS A 21 -14.69 -3.42 -6.53
CA LYS A 21 -15.22 -2.89 -5.25
C LYS A 21 -14.94 -1.40 -4.99
N CYS A 22 -15.17 -0.54 -5.99
CA CYS A 22 -14.98 0.91 -5.90
C CYS A 22 -13.52 1.39 -5.72
N ILE A 23 -12.53 0.56 -6.02
CA ILE A 23 -11.11 0.96 -5.98
C ILE A 23 -10.67 1.41 -7.37
N THR A 24 -10.35 2.71 -7.50
CA THR A 24 -9.69 3.26 -8.69
C THR A 24 -8.21 3.40 -8.45
N HIS A 25 -7.41 2.78 -9.31
CA HIS A 25 -5.96 2.88 -9.33
C HIS A 25 -5.52 3.67 -10.55
N PHE A 26 -4.46 4.47 -10.42
CA PHE A 26 -3.93 5.27 -11.52
C PHE A 26 -2.56 4.76 -11.93
N MET A 27 -2.46 4.29 -13.17
CA MET A 27 -1.17 4.09 -13.83
C MET A 27 -0.80 5.37 -14.59
N TYR A 28 0.50 5.57 -14.85
CA TYR A 28 0.96 6.75 -15.57
C TYR A 28 1.79 6.36 -16.78
N ALA A 29 1.41 6.85 -17.96
CA ALA A 29 2.07 6.56 -19.22
C ALA A 29 2.99 7.70 -19.66
N GLU A 30 4.18 7.33 -20.11
CA GLU A 30 5.14 8.21 -20.75
C GLU A 30 5.54 7.62 -22.11
N LYS A 31 5.67 8.49 -23.11
CA LYS A 31 6.19 8.08 -24.42
C LYS A 31 7.70 7.83 -24.33
N LEU A 32 8.12 6.58 -24.49
CA LEU A 32 9.54 6.22 -24.54
C LEU A 32 10.10 6.31 -25.97
N GLY A 33 9.27 6.04 -26.98
CA GLY A 33 9.65 6.04 -28.38
C GLY A 33 8.46 6.10 -29.33
N LYS A 34 8.68 5.90 -30.63
CA LYS A 34 7.59 5.94 -31.63
C LYS A 34 6.55 4.83 -31.43
N LYS A 35 6.99 3.65 -30.97
CA LYS A 35 6.15 2.46 -30.78
C LYS A 35 6.22 1.91 -29.36
N SER A 36 6.80 2.67 -28.43
CA SER A 36 7.04 2.21 -27.06
C SER A 36 6.50 3.20 -26.05
N VAL A 37 5.91 2.66 -24.98
CA VAL A 37 5.37 3.40 -23.84
C VAL A 37 5.91 2.82 -22.56
N LEU A 38 6.28 3.68 -21.63
CA LEU A 38 6.67 3.34 -20.27
C LEU A 38 5.49 3.63 -19.35
N ILE A 39 5.13 2.65 -18.53
CA ILE A 39 4.05 2.72 -17.57
C ILE A 39 4.64 2.68 -16.16
N TYR A 40 4.24 3.62 -15.33
CA TYR A 40 4.60 3.74 -13.93
C TYR A 40 3.43 3.41 -13.01
N ASN A 41 3.77 3.19 -11.73
CA ASN A 41 2.83 2.89 -10.66
C ASN A 41 2.01 1.63 -10.98
N VAL A 42 2.66 0.60 -11.50
CA VAL A 42 2.05 -0.71 -11.70
C VAL A 42 1.69 -1.30 -10.34
N HIS A 43 0.42 -1.68 -10.16
CA HIS A 43 -0.05 -2.20 -8.87
C HIS A 43 0.63 -3.55 -8.55
N PRO A 44 0.98 -3.86 -7.30
CA PRO A 44 1.71 -5.10 -6.95
C PRO A 44 1.01 -6.41 -7.36
N LEU A 45 -0.32 -6.38 -7.46
CA LEU A 45 -1.14 -7.53 -7.89
C LEU A 45 -1.31 -7.62 -9.42
N MET A 46 -0.77 -6.67 -10.18
CA MET A 46 -0.75 -6.71 -11.64
C MET A 46 0.48 -7.50 -12.11
N ASP A 47 0.26 -8.76 -12.46
CA ASP A 47 1.31 -9.59 -13.07
C ASP A 47 1.50 -9.26 -14.57
N ALA A 48 2.56 -9.83 -15.17
CA ALA A 48 2.85 -9.61 -16.58
C ALA A 48 1.69 -10.04 -17.51
N LYS A 49 0.92 -11.07 -17.12
CA LYS A 49 -0.16 -11.63 -17.95
C LYS A 49 -1.38 -10.71 -17.99
N SER A 50 -1.83 -10.26 -16.82
CA SER A 50 -2.93 -9.30 -16.66
C SER A 50 -2.59 -7.97 -17.32
N LEU A 51 -1.36 -7.46 -17.14
CA LEU A 51 -0.85 -6.30 -17.85
C LEU A 51 -0.88 -6.47 -19.38
N LEU A 52 -0.39 -7.59 -19.90
CA LEU A 52 -0.42 -7.88 -21.33
C LEU A 52 -1.86 -7.93 -21.86
N ASN A 53 -2.77 -8.59 -21.14
CA ASN A 53 -4.18 -8.70 -21.53
C ASN A 53 -4.87 -7.33 -21.55
N PHE A 54 -4.62 -6.50 -20.54
CA PHE A 54 -5.14 -5.14 -20.48
C PHE A 54 -4.63 -4.28 -21.64
N PHE A 55 -3.31 -4.23 -21.85
CA PHE A 55 -2.74 -3.32 -22.86
C PHE A 55 -3.00 -3.78 -24.31
N LYS A 56 -3.39 -5.05 -24.54
CA LYS A 56 -3.89 -5.52 -25.84
C LYS A 56 -5.12 -4.75 -26.33
N LEU A 57 -5.89 -4.15 -25.43
CA LEU A 57 -7.05 -3.31 -25.79
C LEU A 57 -6.65 -2.10 -26.66
N PHE A 58 -5.40 -1.63 -26.54
CA PHE A 58 -4.90 -0.49 -27.32
C PHE A 58 -4.25 -0.92 -28.64
N GLY A 59 -3.86 -2.18 -28.76
CA GLY A 59 -3.40 -2.79 -30.01
C GLY A 59 -2.44 -3.97 -29.82
N GLU A 60 -1.89 -4.45 -30.92
CA GLU A 60 -0.98 -5.60 -30.94
C GLU A 60 0.38 -5.26 -30.31
N ILE A 61 0.74 -6.03 -29.27
CA ILE A 61 1.98 -5.88 -28.49
C ILE A 61 3.04 -6.82 -29.08
N THR A 62 4.22 -6.30 -29.36
CA THR A 62 5.39 -7.09 -29.80
C THR A 62 6.31 -7.48 -28.65
N SER A 63 6.38 -6.66 -27.59
CA SER A 63 7.22 -6.94 -26.42
C SER A 63 6.68 -6.31 -25.15
N LEU A 64 6.92 -6.97 -24.02
CA LEU A 64 6.66 -6.50 -22.67
C LEU A 64 7.93 -6.69 -21.83
N ARG A 65 8.45 -5.61 -21.26
CA ARG A 65 9.47 -5.65 -20.20
C ARG A 65 8.81 -5.21 -18.89
N TYR A 66 8.78 -6.09 -17.89
CA TYR A 66 8.14 -5.82 -16.60
C TYR A 66 9.18 -5.83 -15.47
N SER A 67 9.20 -4.79 -14.64
CA SER A 67 10.03 -4.69 -13.44
C SER A 67 9.12 -4.54 -12.20
N PRO A 68 8.78 -5.65 -11.52
CA PRO A 68 8.02 -5.61 -10.27
C PRO A 68 8.69 -4.73 -9.19
N PRO A 69 10.03 -4.80 -8.95
CA PRO A 69 10.66 -3.98 -7.91
C PRO A 69 10.54 -2.48 -8.13
N GLU A 70 10.50 -2.05 -9.40
CA GLU A 70 10.37 -0.63 -9.75
C GLU A 70 8.92 -0.17 -9.96
N ALA A 71 7.95 -1.09 -9.84
CA ALA A 71 6.54 -0.86 -10.17
C ALA A 71 6.35 -0.24 -11.56
N ARG A 72 7.08 -0.77 -12.56
CA ARG A 72 7.12 -0.23 -13.94
C ARG A 72 7.05 -1.33 -14.99
N CYS A 73 6.48 -1.00 -16.14
CA CYS A 73 6.58 -1.84 -17.32
C CYS A 73 6.73 -1.01 -18.60
N VAL A 74 7.39 -1.59 -19.60
CA VAL A 74 7.52 -1.03 -20.93
C VAL A 74 6.81 -1.94 -21.92
N PHE A 75 5.94 -1.36 -22.72
CA PHE A 75 5.29 -2.03 -23.84
C PHE A 75 5.84 -1.52 -25.15
N GLU A 76 6.07 -2.43 -26.08
CA GLU A 76 6.35 -2.14 -27.48
C GLU A 76 5.18 -2.66 -28.32
N PHE A 77 4.64 -1.80 -29.17
CA PHE A 77 3.50 -2.09 -30.04
C PHE A 77 3.92 -2.24 -31.50
N ASN A 78 3.12 -2.95 -32.28
CA ASN A 78 3.37 -3.10 -33.70
C ASN A 78 3.21 -1.76 -34.46
N LYS A 79 2.22 -0.93 -34.06
CA LYS A 79 1.89 0.37 -34.66
C LYS A 79 2.10 1.52 -33.67
N SER A 80 2.55 2.68 -34.17
CA SER A 80 2.75 3.88 -33.35
C SER A 80 1.45 4.49 -32.84
N GLU A 81 0.37 4.35 -33.61
CA GLU A 81 -0.98 4.83 -33.24
C GLU A 81 -1.47 4.22 -31.92
N CYS A 82 -1.02 3.01 -31.56
CA CYS A 82 -1.35 2.36 -30.31
C CYS A 82 -0.83 3.14 -29.10
N VAL A 83 0.37 3.73 -29.19
CA VAL A 83 0.93 4.58 -28.14
C VAL A 83 0.11 5.86 -28.02
N GLU A 84 -0.30 6.45 -29.14
CA GLU A 84 -1.11 7.67 -29.13
C GLU A 84 -2.45 7.46 -28.45
N LYS A 85 -3.14 6.33 -28.73
CA LYS A 85 -4.39 5.96 -28.04
C LYS A 85 -4.27 5.93 -26.52
N ILE A 86 -3.13 5.47 -26.01
CA ILE A 86 -2.86 5.43 -24.56
C ILE A 86 -2.65 6.85 -24.03
N LEU A 87 -1.85 7.67 -24.73
CA LEU A 87 -1.49 9.01 -24.28
C LEU A 87 -2.64 10.02 -24.37
N VAL A 88 -3.67 9.75 -25.18
CA VAL A 88 -4.90 10.56 -25.30
C VAL A 88 -6.08 9.96 -24.54
N SER A 89 -5.84 8.98 -23.66
CA SER A 89 -6.88 8.34 -22.85
C SER A 89 -7.63 9.38 -22.00
N PRO A 90 -8.96 9.50 -22.11
CA PRO A 90 -9.72 10.50 -21.36
C PRO A 90 -9.73 10.22 -19.86
N MET A 91 -9.66 11.26 -19.03
CA MET A 91 -9.71 11.12 -17.57
C MET A 91 -11.01 10.46 -17.07
N ASN A 92 -12.13 10.66 -17.77
CA ASN A 92 -13.43 10.11 -17.37
C ASN A 92 -13.61 8.64 -17.73
N THR A 93 -12.67 8.04 -18.46
CA THR A 93 -12.71 6.64 -18.83
C THR A 93 -11.97 5.82 -17.77
N THR A 94 -12.74 5.15 -16.92
CA THR A 94 -12.19 4.14 -16.01
C THR A 94 -12.25 2.77 -16.68
N TYR A 95 -11.09 2.18 -16.96
CA TYR A 95 -11.04 0.85 -17.57
C TYR A 95 -11.15 -0.23 -16.49
N GLU A 96 -11.93 -1.28 -16.75
CA GLU A 96 -11.92 -2.45 -15.87
C GLU A 96 -10.61 -3.20 -16.01
N PHE A 97 -10.03 -3.58 -14.87
CA PHE A 97 -8.80 -4.37 -14.83
C PHE A 97 -9.04 -5.64 -14.02
N GLU A 98 -8.93 -6.77 -14.70
CA GLU A 98 -9.01 -8.09 -14.06
C GLU A 98 -7.67 -8.39 -13.39
N LEU A 99 -7.65 -8.32 -12.06
CA LEU A 99 -6.52 -8.80 -11.28
C LEU A 99 -6.50 -10.34 -11.32
N THR A 100 -5.30 -10.90 -11.42
CA THR A 100 -5.13 -12.33 -11.24
C THR A 100 -5.52 -12.68 -9.80
N ASP A 101 -6.41 -13.66 -9.62
CA ASP A 101 -6.74 -14.18 -8.29
C ASP A 101 -5.46 -14.69 -7.62
N VAL A 102 -5.00 -13.96 -6.61
CA VAL A 102 -3.89 -14.41 -5.78
C VAL A 102 -4.48 -15.30 -4.71
N ASN A 103 -4.15 -16.59 -4.78
CA ASN A 103 -4.45 -17.53 -3.72
C ASN A 103 -3.52 -17.21 -2.55
N ILE A 104 -3.94 -16.28 -1.68
CA ILE A 104 -3.17 -15.88 -0.51
C ILE A 104 -3.10 -17.11 0.39
N PRO A 105 -1.90 -17.66 0.66
CA PRO A 105 -1.79 -18.84 1.50
C PRO A 105 -2.46 -18.59 2.85
N GLU A 106 -3.19 -19.59 3.35
CA GLU A 106 -3.98 -19.47 4.58
C GLU A 106 -3.12 -19.03 5.77
N CYS A 107 -1.82 -19.35 5.77
CA CYS A 107 -0.87 -18.90 6.77
C CYS A 107 -0.69 -17.37 6.84
N TYR A 108 -0.93 -16.62 5.76
CA TYR A 108 -0.90 -15.15 5.76
C TYR A 108 -2.26 -14.55 6.14
N LEU A 109 -3.36 -15.26 5.89
CA LEU A 109 -4.71 -14.84 6.28
C LEU A 109 -4.97 -15.07 7.77
N SER A 110 -4.40 -16.14 8.33
CA SER A 110 -4.49 -16.52 9.74
C SER A 110 -3.34 -15.95 10.59
N ARG A 111 -2.32 -15.34 9.97
CA ARG A 111 -1.26 -14.67 10.72
C ARG A 111 -1.85 -13.45 11.39
N ASN A 112 -1.94 -13.48 12.71
CA ASN A 112 -2.14 -12.28 13.49
C ASN A 112 -0.83 -11.47 13.35
N PRO A 113 -0.81 -10.37 12.57
CA PRO A 113 0.45 -9.71 12.28
C PRO A 113 1.00 -9.13 13.57
N GLU A 114 2.29 -9.35 13.88
CA GLU A 114 2.92 -8.88 15.12
C GLU A 114 2.84 -7.34 15.29
N TRP A 115 2.63 -6.62 14.19
CA TRP A 115 2.43 -5.17 14.14
C TRP A 115 0.97 -4.72 14.31
N ILE A 116 -0.01 -5.63 14.19
CA ILE A 116 -1.40 -5.39 14.62
C ILE A 116 -1.51 -5.90 16.04
N ILE A 117 -1.15 -5.03 16.98
CA ILE A 117 -1.37 -5.32 18.39
C ILE A 117 -2.86 -5.14 18.65
N ASP A 118 -3.53 -6.20 19.11
CA ASP A 118 -4.89 -6.10 19.63
C ASP A 118 -4.90 -5.04 20.74
N TYR A 119 -5.59 -3.93 20.48
CA TYR A 119 -5.65 -2.78 21.37
C TYR A 119 -6.16 -3.17 22.77
N GLN A 120 -7.12 -4.10 22.86
CA GLN A 120 -7.68 -4.53 24.15
C GLN A 120 -6.64 -5.31 24.94
N LYS A 121 -5.89 -6.19 24.27
CA LYS A 121 -4.78 -6.92 24.88
C LYS A 121 -3.66 -5.97 25.31
N ALA A 122 -3.25 -5.05 24.45
CA ALA A 122 -2.20 -4.05 24.74
C ALA A 122 -2.55 -3.18 25.95
N LYS A 123 -3.81 -2.77 26.04
CA LYS A 123 -4.33 -1.99 27.17
C LYS A 123 -4.28 -2.81 28.46
N SER A 124 -4.78 -4.04 28.44
CA SER A 124 -4.76 -4.94 29.60
C SER A 124 -3.33 -5.20 30.10
N ASP A 125 -2.40 -5.49 29.18
CA ASP A 125 -0.99 -5.74 29.51
C ASP A 125 -0.34 -4.49 30.13
N SER A 126 -0.63 -3.31 29.56
CA SER A 126 -0.15 -2.03 30.09
C SER A 126 -0.69 -1.73 31.49
N GLU A 127 -1.98 -1.97 31.73
CA GLU A 127 -2.61 -1.80 33.04
C GLU A 127 -2.00 -2.76 34.07
N ALA A 128 -1.76 -4.02 33.72
CA ALA A 128 -1.12 -4.99 34.60
C ALA A 128 0.33 -4.61 34.95
N ILE A 129 1.10 -4.09 33.99
CA ILE A 129 2.46 -3.59 34.22
C ILE A 129 2.44 -2.40 35.18
N LEU A 130 1.52 -1.45 34.98
CA LEU A 130 1.38 -0.27 35.85
C LEU A 130 0.97 -0.67 37.27
N GLN A 131 -0.01 -1.58 37.41
CA GLN A 131 -0.41 -2.09 38.72
C GLN A 131 0.76 -2.75 39.46
N ASN A 132 1.53 -3.58 38.77
CA ASN A 132 2.72 -4.22 39.34
C ASN A 132 3.81 -3.19 39.72
N TYR A 133 4.02 -2.15 38.90
CA TYR A 133 4.95 -1.08 39.21
C TYR A 133 4.56 -0.33 40.48
N PHE A 134 3.29 0.10 40.60
CA PHE A 134 2.81 0.81 41.78
C PHE A 134 2.80 -0.09 43.02
N LYS A 135 2.41 -1.36 42.89
CA LYS A 135 2.46 -2.33 43.99
C LYS A 135 3.89 -2.48 44.54
N LYS A 136 4.88 -2.71 43.67
CA LYS A 136 6.29 -2.76 44.07
C LYS A 136 6.74 -1.47 44.73
N ARG A 137 6.37 -0.31 44.17
CA ARG A 137 6.75 1.00 44.72
C ARG A 137 6.20 1.23 46.14
N MET A 138 4.97 0.80 46.42
CA MET A 138 4.36 0.86 47.76
C MET A 138 5.00 -0.15 48.72
N GLU A 139 5.38 -1.34 48.24
CA GLU A 139 6.13 -2.31 49.06
C GLU A 139 7.51 -1.76 49.46
N TYR A 140 8.20 -1.03 48.58
CA TYR A 140 9.46 -0.37 48.90
C TYR A 140 9.32 0.79 49.89
N SER A 141 8.19 1.50 49.93
CA SER A 141 7.98 2.59 50.91
C SER A 141 7.66 2.09 52.32
N ASN A 142 7.25 0.83 52.46
CA ASN A 142 6.76 0.26 53.72
C ASN A 142 7.80 -0.65 54.41
N LYS A 143 9.03 -0.75 53.91
CA LYS A 143 10.08 -1.52 54.57
C LYS A 143 10.70 -0.71 55.71
N PRO A 144 10.65 -1.19 56.96
CA PRO A 144 11.41 -0.61 58.06
C PRO A 144 12.91 -0.77 57.79
N ASP A 145 13.72 0.14 58.33
CA ASP A 145 15.16 -0.04 58.43
C ASP A 145 15.52 -1.13 59.46
N ASP A 146 16.82 -1.43 59.61
CA ASP A 146 17.33 -2.48 60.51
C ASP A 146 16.98 -2.23 62.00
N ASP A 147 16.60 -1.00 62.35
CA ASP A 147 16.16 -0.59 63.69
C ASP A 147 14.63 -0.55 63.84
N GLY A 148 13.88 -0.97 62.81
CA GLY A 148 12.42 -1.10 62.83
C GLY A 148 11.65 0.20 62.54
N TRP A 149 12.31 1.26 62.07
CA TRP A 149 11.68 2.55 61.78
C TRP A 149 11.34 2.71 60.29
N ILE A 150 10.18 3.30 59.99
CA ILE A 150 9.76 3.64 58.63
C ILE A 150 9.99 5.13 58.39
N THR A 151 10.95 5.48 57.54
CA THR A 151 11.26 6.88 57.21
C THR A 151 10.29 7.40 56.13
N VAL A 152 9.34 8.25 56.52
CA VAL A 152 8.43 8.93 55.58
C VAL A 152 9.07 10.26 55.12
N ARG A 153 9.55 10.33 53.88
CA ARG A 153 10.06 11.60 53.31
C ARG A 153 8.92 12.57 53.04
N LYS A 154 8.90 13.71 53.74
CA LYS A 154 7.95 14.81 53.52
C LYS A 154 8.23 15.44 52.14
N GLY A 155 7.34 15.22 51.18
CA GLY A 155 7.47 15.81 49.83
C GLY A 155 6.99 14.96 48.65
N MET A 156 6.36 13.79 48.85
CA MET A 156 5.66 13.12 47.75
C MET A 156 4.40 13.92 47.40
N ARG A 157 4.46 14.67 46.29
CA ARG A 157 3.26 15.18 45.60
C ARG A 157 2.54 13.96 45.02
N PHE A 158 1.32 13.74 45.50
CA PHE A 158 0.36 12.82 44.87
C PHE A 158 0.00 13.31 43.47
#